data_AF-A0A562STP4-F1
#
_entry.id   AF-A0A562STP4-F1
#
_cell.length_a   1.000
_cell.length_b   1.000
_cell.length_c   1.000
_cell.angle_alpha   90.00
_cell.angle_beta   90.00
_cell.angle_gamma   90.00
#
_symmetry.space_group_name_H-M   'P 1'
#
loop_
_entity.id
_entity.type
_entity.pdbx_description
1 polymer ?
#
loop_
_entity_poly.entity_id
_entity_poly.type
_entity_poly.pdbx_seq_one_letter_code
_entity_poly.pdbx_strand_id
1 'polypeptide(L)'
;MSEPVAPIRTQRLLLRPFVHSDADALFDYQSLEEVARYHYWEPRTREEIHRKLDDWVEMNALSGEGTLGFAICRADGGGLIGDISLRITNAEAGQAEIGFSLHPGRQGKGYAFEAASAFLEFGFGTLKLFRSMRRA
;
A
#
# COMPACT_ATOMS: atom_id res chain seq x y z
N MET A 1 4.98 5.13 22.31
CA MET A 1 5.34 4.14 21.27
C MET A 1 4.03 3.67 20.65
N SER A 2 3.79 4.02 19.40
CA SER A 2 2.59 3.63 18.67
C SER A 2 2.63 2.13 18.42
N GLU A 3 1.51 1.41 18.59
CA GLU A 3 1.45 -0.03 18.32
C GLU A 3 1.62 -0.31 16.81
N PRO A 4 2.36 -1.37 16.43
CA PRO A 4 2.54 -1.73 15.03
C PRO A 4 1.20 -2.08 14.39
N VAL A 5 0.99 -1.63 13.16
CA VAL A 5 -0.29 -1.84 12.48
C VAL A 5 -0.51 -3.32 12.16
N ALA A 6 -1.60 -3.88 12.67
CA ALA A 6 -1.95 -5.28 12.46
C ALA A 6 -2.28 -5.58 10.98
N PRO A 7 -1.94 -6.78 10.48
CA PRO A 7 -2.30 -7.18 9.13
C PRO A 7 -3.83 -7.34 8.97
N ILE A 8 -4.34 -6.99 7.81
CA ILE A 8 -5.77 -7.05 7.46
C ILE A 8 -5.98 -8.26 6.54
N ARG A 9 -6.89 -9.15 6.93
CA ARG A 9 -7.28 -10.31 6.11
C ARG A 9 -8.64 -10.07 5.48
N THR A 10 -8.73 -10.35 4.19
CA THR A 10 -9.98 -10.39 3.44
C THR A 10 -10.25 -11.82 2.98
N GLN A 11 -11.27 -12.01 2.14
CA GLN A 11 -11.57 -13.32 1.57
C GLN A 11 -10.43 -13.87 0.71
N ARG A 12 -9.73 -13.02 -0.07
CA ARG A 12 -8.70 -13.46 -1.01
C ARG A 12 -7.33 -12.86 -0.74
N LEU A 13 -7.23 -11.84 0.11
CA LEU A 13 -6.03 -11.03 0.29
C LEU A 13 -5.57 -11.01 1.76
N LEU A 14 -4.26 -10.81 1.89
CA LEU A 14 -3.60 -10.44 3.13
C LEU A 14 -2.90 -9.12 2.88
N LEU A 15 -3.40 -8.05 3.50
CA LEU A 15 -2.72 -6.76 3.55
C LEU A 15 -1.81 -6.75 4.78
N ARG A 16 -0.52 -6.58 4.60
CA ARG A 16 0.44 -6.57 5.72
C ARG A 16 1.51 -5.48 5.55
N PRO A 17 2.20 -5.08 6.63
CA PRO A 17 3.44 -4.31 6.51
C PRO A 17 4.44 -5.00 5.56
N PHE A 18 5.24 -4.18 4.90
CA PHE A 18 6.30 -4.67 4.03
C PHE A 18 7.41 -5.37 4.82
N VAL A 19 8.12 -6.27 4.13
CA VAL A 19 9.37 -6.87 4.61
C VAL A 19 10.43 -6.76 3.51
N HIS A 20 11.72 -6.76 3.86
CA HIS A 20 12.79 -6.61 2.87
C HIS A 20 12.77 -7.66 1.75
N SER A 21 12.24 -8.86 2.00
CA SER A 21 12.10 -9.91 0.99
C SER A 21 11.05 -9.61 -0.09
N ASP A 22 10.27 -8.53 0.05
CA ASP A 22 9.31 -8.08 -0.96
C ASP A 22 9.97 -7.34 -2.14
N ALA A 23 11.26 -6.99 -2.03
CA ALA A 23 11.96 -6.13 -2.99
C ALA A 23 11.86 -6.61 -4.45
N ASP A 24 12.08 -7.90 -4.71
CA ASP A 24 12.01 -8.44 -6.07
C ASP A 24 10.58 -8.36 -6.63
N ALA A 25 9.58 -8.77 -5.85
CA ALA A 25 8.19 -8.71 -6.28
C ALA A 25 7.69 -7.27 -6.46
N LEU A 26 8.18 -6.32 -5.65
CA LEU A 26 7.95 -4.89 -5.83
C LEU A 26 8.54 -4.39 -7.14
N PHE A 27 9.80 -4.73 -7.41
CA PHE A 27 10.49 -4.33 -8.63
C PHE A 27 9.79 -4.87 -9.88
N ASP A 28 9.26 -6.10 -9.85
CA ASP A 28 8.60 -6.76 -10.98
C ASP A 28 7.45 -5.94 -11.59
N TYR A 29 6.75 -5.14 -10.79
CA TYR A 29 5.70 -4.26 -11.30
C TYR A 29 6.06 -2.77 -11.21
N GLN A 30 6.88 -2.34 -10.25
CA GLN A 30 7.23 -0.93 -10.10
C GLN A 30 8.27 -0.43 -11.11
N SER A 31 9.01 -1.34 -11.76
CA SER A 31 9.91 -1.02 -12.87
C SER A 31 9.21 -0.91 -14.24
N LEU A 32 7.88 -1.12 -14.29
CA LEU A 32 7.13 -1.09 -15.54
C LEU A 32 6.58 0.31 -15.83
N GLU A 33 6.79 0.80 -17.05
CA GLU A 33 6.22 2.07 -17.53
C GLU A 33 4.70 2.11 -17.44
N GLU A 34 4.03 0.99 -17.69
CA GLU A 34 2.56 0.92 -17.62
C GLU A 34 2.03 1.12 -16.19
N VAL A 35 2.82 0.74 -15.18
CA VAL A 35 2.49 1.00 -13.78
C VAL A 35 2.86 2.44 -13.45
N ALA A 36 4.08 2.86 -13.75
CA ALA A 36 4.56 4.23 -13.49
C ALA A 36 3.66 5.31 -14.10
N ARG A 37 3.07 5.07 -15.29
CA ARG A 37 2.17 5.99 -16.00
C ARG A 37 1.02 6.54 -15.15
N TYR A 38 0.48 5.73 -14.25
CA TYR A 38 -0.66 6.12 -13.40
C TYR A 38 -0.23 6.78 -12.09
N HIS A 39 1.07 7.02 -11.93
CA HIS A 39 1.62 7.65 -10.75
C HIS A 39 2.57 8.81 -11.07
N TYR A 40 2.88 9.58 -10.04
CA TYR A 40 3.79 10.72 -10.10
C TYR A 40 5.28 10.34 -10.03
N TRP A 41 5.65 9.15 -10.51
CA TRP A 41 7.04 8.67 -10.49
C TRP A 41 7.38 7.94 -11.77
N GLU A 42 8.65 7.98 -12.15
CA GLU A 42 9.20 7.19 -13.25
C GLU A 42 9.40 5.74 -12.82
N PRO A 43 9.51 4.78 -13.77
CA PRO A 43 9.83 3.39 -13.45
C PRO A 43 11.01 3.28 -12.49
N ARG A 44 10.82 2.61 -11.35
CA ARG A 44 11.84 2.58 -10.30
C ARG A 44 13.00 1.67 -10.66
N THR A 45 14.20 2.11 -10.30
CA THR A 45 15.37 1.23 -10.25
C THR A 45 15.33 0.32 -9.02
N ARG A 46 16.15 -0.73 -9.00
CA ARG A 46 16.25 -1.62 -7.83
C ARG A 46 16.71 -0.86 -6.58
N GLU A 47 17.63 0.07 -6.72
CA GLU A 47 18.12 0.91 -5.62
C GLU A 47 16.99 1.78 -5.03
N GLU A 48 16.11 2.32 -5.88
CA GLU A 48 14.95 3.09 -5.43
C GLU A 48 13.92 2.24 -4.71
N ILE A 49 13.71 1.00 -5.16
CA ILE A 49 12.84 0.03 -4.47
C ILE A 49 13.39 -0.27 -3.08
N HIS A 50 14.68 -0.56 -2.96
CA HIS A 50 15.29 -0.84 -1.66
C HIS A 50 15.15 0.33 -0.69
N ARG A 51 15.50 1.55 -1.11
CA ARG A 51 15.34 2.75 -0.25
C ARG A 51 13.89 2.93 0.22
N LYS A 52 12.93 2.79 -0.68
CA LYS A 52 11.52 2.94 -0.36
C LYS A 52 11.00 1.81 0.54
N LEU A 53 11.53 0.61 0.37
CA LEU A 53 11.19 -0.53 1.21
C LEU A 53 11.74 -0.34 2.63
N ASP A 54 12.93 0.20 2.76
CA ASP A 54 13.52 0.56 4.06
C ASP A 54 12.61 1.58 4.78
N ASP A 55 12.18 2.64 4.09
CA ASP A 55 11.24 3.64 4.64
C ASP A 55 9.92 2.98 5.12
N TRP A 56 9.36 2.06 4.33
CA TRP A 56 8.10 1.39 4.65
C TRP A 56 8.20 0.36 5.77
N VAL A 57 9.35 -0.32 5.88
CA VAL A 57 9.63 -1.25 6.98
C VAL A 57 9.78 -0.48 8.29
N GLU A 58 10.41 0.70 8.24
CA GLU A 58 10.60 1.57 9.41
C GLU A 58 9.29 2.28 9.81
N MET A 59 8.49 2.73 8.84
CA MET A 59 7.18 3.36 9.07
C MET A 59 6.05 2.34 9.32
N ASN A 60 6.21 1.50 10.35
CA ASN A 60 5.20 0.50 10.73
C ASN A 60 4.06 1.03 11.63
N ALA A 61 4.11 2.32 11.99
CA ALA A 61 3.08 3.01 12.75
C ALA A 61 3.03 4.50 12.36
N LEU A 62 1.82 5.08 12.34
CA LEU A 62 1.62 6.51 12.09
C LEU A 62 1.50 7.27 13.42
N SER A 63 2.30 8.32 13.59
CA SER A 63 2.11 9.33 14.63
C SER A 63 2.02 10.72 13.99
N GLY A 64 0.83 11.06 13.48
CA GLY A 64 0.58 12.33 12.78
C GLY A 64 0.58 12.17 11.26
N GLU A 65 1.15 13.13 10.55
CA GLU A 65 1.30 13.10 9.10
C GLU A 65 2.38 12.08 8.68
N GLY A 66 2.15 11.39 7.57
CA GLY A 66 3.03 10.31 7.14
C GLY A 66 2.37 9.39 6.13
N THR A 67 3.13 8.41 5.64
CA THR A 67 2.62 7.39 4.72
C THR A 67 2.78 6.02 5.33
N LEU A 68 1.67 5.29 5.43
CA LEU A 68 1.67 3.88 5.82
C LEU A 68 1.53 3.02 4.57
N GLY A 69 2.49 2.16 4.31
CA GLY A 69 2.51 1.26 3.14
C GLY A 69 2.22 -0.18 3.53
N PHE A 70 1.32 -0.83 2.79
CA PHE A 70 0.95 -2.23 2.95
C PHE A 70 1.18 -3.00 1.65
N ALA A 71 1.79 -4.16 1.80
CA ALA A 71 1.88 -5.20 0.78
C ALA A 71 0.50 -5.85 0.58
N ILE A 72 0.02 -5.91 -0.65
CA ILE A 72 -1.16 -6.69 -1.04
C ILE A 72 -0.69 -8.09 -1.42
N CYS A 73 -0.87 -9.07 -0.54
CA CYS A 73 -0.53 -10.46 -0.79
C CYS A 73 -1.79 -11.29 -1.06
N ARG A 74 -1.67 -12.38 -1.81
CA ARG A 74 -2.75 -13.38 -1.86
C ARG A 74 -2.78 -14.18 -0.56
N ALA A 75 -3.98 -14.42 -0.04
CA ALA A 75 -4.19 -15.19 1.18
C ALA A 75 -3.83 -16.69 1.01
N ASP A 76 -3.87 -17.20 -0.22
CA ASP A 76 -3.55 -18.60 -0.54
C ASP A 76 -2.05 -18.88 -0.78
N GLY A 77 -1.18 -17.93 -0.44
CA GLY A 77 0.27 -18.08 -0.60
C GLY A 77 0.81 -17.70 -1.98
N GLY A 78 -0.02 -17.15 -2.87
CA GLY A 78 0.43 -16.69 -4.20
C GLY A 78 1.27 -15.40 -4.22
N GLY A 79 1.87 -15.02 -3.09
CA GLY A 79 2.84 -13.93 -2.98
C GLY A 79 2.26 -12.51 -3.05
N LEU A 80 3.16 -11.53 -3.14
CA LEU A 80 2.86 -10.11 -3.33
C LEU A 80 2.30 -9.89 -4.74
N ILE A 81 1.18 -9.17 -4.83
CA ILE A 81 0.51 -8.85 -6.10
C ILE A 81 0.32 -7.34 -6.30
N GLY A 82 0.76 -6.52 -5.35
CA GLY A 82 0.68 -5.08 -5.42
C GLY A 82 0.90 -4.41 -4.06
N ASP A 83 0.68 -3.11 -4.00
CA ASP A 83 0.81 -2.28 -2.82
C ASP A 83 -0.40 -1.36 -2.64
N ILE A 84 -0.68 -1.01 -1.39
CA ILE A 84 -1.64 0.02 -1.02
C ILE A 84 -0.99 0.89 0.06
N SER A 85 -1.15 2.19 -0.06
CA SER A 85 -0.62 3.14 0.91
C SER A 85 -1.67 4.16 1.30
N LEU A 86 -1.58 4.60 2.55
CA LEU A 86 -2.40 5.65 3.13
C LEU A 86 -1.47 6.79 3.54
N ARG A 87 -1.60 7.91 2.86
CA ARG A 87 -0.85 9.13 3.15
C ARG A 87 -1.75 10.09 3.90
N ILE A 88 -1.45 10.36 5.16
CA ILE A 88 -2.11 11.42 5.94
C ILE A 88 -1.44 12.74 5.55
N THR A 89 -2.21 13.61 4.90
CA THR A 89 -1.74 14.93 4.42
C THR A 89 -2.14 16.07 5.34
N ASN A 90 -3.11 15.83 6.23
CA ASN A 90 -3.42 16.74 7.32
C ASN A 90 -4.16 15.96 8.41
N ALA A 91 -3.47 15.66 9.50
CA ALA A 91 -4.04 14.89 10.61
C ALA A 91 -5.15 15.67 11.35
N GLU A 92 -4.98 16.97 11.55
CA GLU A 92 -5.96 17.81 12.25
C GLU A 92 -7.28 17.96 11.47
N ALA A 93 -7.19 18.04 10.15
CA ALA A 93 -8.34 18.12 9.25
C ALA A 93 -8.85 16.73 8.80
N GLY A 94 -8.25 15.65 9.28
CA GLY A 94 -8.63 14.27 8.94
C GLY A 94 -8.52 13.95 7.45
N GLN A 95 -7.56 14.55 6.74
CA GLN A 95 -7.35 14.36 5.31
C GLN A 95 -6.31 13.27 5.05
N ALA A 96 -6.68 12.32 4.21
CA ALA A 96 -5.76 11.30 3.74
C ALA A 96 -6.00 10.95 2.26
N GLU A 97 -4.93 10.50 1.63
CA GLU A 97 -4.90 9.99 0.27
C GLU A 97 -4.62 8.50 0.29
N ILE A 98 -5.32 7.75 -0.56
CA ILE A 98 -5.03 6.33 -0.78
C ILE A 98 -4.44 6.18 -2.16
N GLY A 99 -3.23 5.59 -2.21
CA GLY A 99 -2.60 5.12 -3.43
C GLY A 99 -2.58 3.61 -3.45
N PHE A 100 -2.80 2.99 -4.59
CA PHE A 100 -2.59 1.55 -4.75
C PHE A 100 -2.00 1.26 -6.12
N SER A 101 -1.23 0.18 -6.19
CA SER A 101 -0.60 -0.31 -7.41
C SER A 101 -0.82 -1.82 -7.45
N LEU A 102 -1.22 -2.38 -8.60
CA LEU A 102 -1.30 -3.82 -8.78
C LEU A 102 -0.41 -4.25 -9.92
N HIS A 103 0.21 -5.42 -9.75
CA HIS A 103 0.90 -6.10 -10.83
C HIS A 103 -0.05 -6.24 -12.04
N PRO A 104 0.34 -5.82 -13.25
CA PRO A 104 -0.51 -5.83 -14.46
C PRO A 104 -1.21 -7.17 -14.72
N GLY A 105 -0.47 -8.29 -14.67
CA GLY A 105 -1.03 -9.65 -14.77
C GLY A 105 -2.04 -10.08 -13.68
N ARG A 106 -2.29 -9.23 -12.67
CA ARG A 106 -3.24 -9.45 -11.57
C ARG A 106 -4.40 -8.46 -11.60
N GLN A 107 -4.41 -7.50 -12.52
CA GLN A 107 -5.51 -6.56 -12.72
C GLN A 107 -6.76 -7.26 -13.32
N GLY A 108 -7.91 -6.56 -13.33
CA GLY A 108 -9.17 -7.08 -13.88
C GLY A 108 -9.87 -8.16 -13.04
N LYS A 109 -9.34 -8.53 -11.87
CA LYS A 109 -9.87 -9.60 -10.99
C LYS A 109 -10.57 -9.10 -9.73
N GLY A 110 -10.72 -7.78 -9.60
CA GLY A 110 -11.34 -7.12 -8.45
C GLY A 110 -10.45 -6.98 -7.21
N TYR A 111 -9.17 -7.36 -7.27
CA TYR A 111 -8.28 -7.26 -6.10
C TYR A 111 -8.06 -5.83 -5.61
N ALA A 112 -7.97 -4.85 -6.52
CA ALA A 112 -7.80 -3.45 -6.14
C ALA A 112 -9.00 -2.94 -5.34
N PHE A 113 -10.21 -3.31 -5.76
CA PHE A 113 -11.43 -2.94 -5.07
C PHE A 113 -11.48 -3.58 -3.68
N GLU A 114 -11.23 -4.89 -3.59
CA GLU A 114 -11.21 -5.61 -2.31
C GLU A 114 -10.16 -5.05 -1.33
N ALA A 115 -8.94 -4.79 -1.81
CA ALA A 115 -7.88 -4.20 -1.01
C ALA A 115 -8.26 -2.79 -0.53
N ALA A 116 -8.73 -1.93 -1.43
CA ALA A 116 -9.13 -0.56 -1.08
C ALA A 116 -10.30 -0.53 -0.09
N SER A 117 -11.31 -1.39 -0.25
CA SER A 117 -12.43 -1.50 0.68
C SER A 117 -11.97 -1.89 2.08
N ALA A 118 -11.14 -2.93 2.20
CA ALA A 118 -10.62 -3.38 3.48
C ALA A 118 -9.71 -2.32 4.14
N PHE A 119 -8.92 -1.61 3.34
CA PHE A 119 -8.02 -0.56 3.83
C PHE A 119 -8.76 0.72 4.25
N LEU A 120 -9.86 1.05 3.57
CA LEU A 120 -10.76 2.14 3.98
C LEU A 120 -11.49 1.79 5.28
N GLU A 121 -12.01 0.57 5.42
CA GLU A 121 -12.63 0.12 6.68
C GLU A 121 -11.63 0.22 7.85
N PHE A 122 -10.38 -0.18 7.62
CA PHE A 122 -9.31 0.01 8.58
C PHE A 122 -9.03 1.49 8.88
N GLY A 123 -8.93 2.35 7.85
CA GLY A 123 -8.67 3.78 8.03
C GLY A 123 -9.81 4.55 8.72
N PHE A 124 -11.07 4.24 8.42
CA PHE A 124 -12.23 4.85 9.05
C PHE A 124 -12.49 4.30 10.45
N GLY A 125 -12.31 2.99 10.65
CA GLY A 125 -12.54 2.32 11.94
C GLY A 125 -11.42 2.57 12.94
N THR A 126 -10.19 2.22 12.57
CA THR A 126 -9.02 2.25 13.46
C THR A 126 -8.38 3.62 13.53
N LEU A 127 -8.28 4.34 12.41
CA LEU A 127 -7.60 5.65 12.35
C LEU A 127 -8.54 6.86 12.42
N LYS A 128 -9.88 6.66 12.43
CA LYS A 128 -10.91 7.72 12.47
C LYS A 128 -10.70 8.84 11.44
N LEU A 129 -10.22 8.52 10.24
CA LEU A 129 -10.03 9.51 9.19
C LEU A 129 -11.39 9.96 8.63
N PHE A 130 -11.60 11.25 8.38
CA PHE A 130 -12.92 11.78 8.00
C PHE A 130 -13.08 12.07 6.50
N ARG A 131 -12.00 11.99 5.69
CA ARG A 131 -12.10 12.22 4.23
C ARG A 131 -11.00 11.52 3.44
N SER A 132 -11.39 10.60 2.53
CA SER A 132 -10.48 9.95 1.57
C SER A 132 -10.71 10.48 0.15
N MET A 133 -9.67 11.00 -0.51
CA MET A 133 -9.68 11.22 -1.97
C MET A 133 -9.11 9.99 -2.69
N ARG A 134 -9.79 9.52 -3.74
CA ARG A 134 -9.41 8.36 -4.55
C ARG A 134 -8.76 8.85 -5.84
N ARG A 135 -7.59 8.32 -6.18
CA ARG A 135 -7.01 8.45 -7.53
C ARG A 135 -6.98 7.08 -8.19
N ALA A 136 -7.38 7.05 -9.46
CA ALA A 136 -7.42 5.90 -10.35
C ALA A 136 -6.42 6.12 -11.49
#